data_AF-A0A316M366-F1
#
_entry.id   AF-A0A316M366-F1
#
_cell.length_a   1.000
_cell.length_b   1.000
_cell.length_c   1.000
_cell.angle_alpha   90.00
_cell.angle_beta   90.00
_cell.angle_gamma   90.00
#
_symmetry.space_group_name_H-M   'P 1'
#
loop_
_entity.id
_entity.type
_entity.pdbx_description
1 polymer ?
#
loop_
_entity_poly.entity_id
_entity_poly.type
_entity_poly.pdbx_seq_one_letter_code
_entity_poly.pdbx_strand_id
1 'polypeptide(L)'
;MRTKRKEPEIVHRIRPHHGMCLYFFEGKGYSSTFSEHMAQVKEELLQNNGEALLELVTRTDDICSACPHNLNGNCETYGKVNAYDAGVLAYCGLESGQKLSFHELEALVETRILHAGHGREICGDCEWSSICHKG
;
A
#
# COMPACT_ATOMS: atom_id res chain seq x y z
N MET A 1 -4.80 -26.33 30.61
CA MET A 1 -4.50 -24.90 30.39
C MET A 1 -4.94 -24.55 28.97
N ARG A 2 -5.90 -23.63 28.81
CA ARG A 2 -6.26 -23.14 27.47
C ARG A 2 -5.11 -22.26 26.99
N THR A 3 -4.43 -22.65 25.93
CA THR A 3 -3.46 -21.79 25.25
C THR A 3 -4.22 -20.54 24.81
N LYS A 4 -3.83 -19.36 25.32
CA LYS A 4 -4.32 -18.10 24.77
C LYS A 4 -3.85 -18.08 23.32
N ARG A 5 -4.77 -18.14 22.35
CA ARG A 5 -4.44 -17.88 20.95
C ARG A 5 -3.85 -16.47 20.90
N LYS A 6 -2.56 -16.37 20.55
CA LYS A 6 -1.91 -15.08 20.30
C LYS A 6 -2.65 -14.47 19.11
N GLU A 7 -3.15 -13.25 19.23
CA GLU A 7 -3.70 -12.56 18.07
C GLU A 7 -2.61 -12.49 16.98
N PRO A 8 -2.97 -12.69 15.71
CA PRO A 8 -2.01 -12.63 14.64
C PRO A 8 -1.40 -11.22 14.59
N GLU A 9 -0.08 -11.18 14.46
CA GLU A 9 0.72 -9.96 14.55
C GLU A 9 0.59 -9.13 13.27
N ILE A 10 0.39 -7.82 13.42
CA ILE A 10 0.43 -6.88 12.30
C ILE A 10 1.89 -6.59 11.99
N VAL A 11 2.34 -6.99 10.81
CA VAL A 11 3.73 -6.81 10.36
C VAL A 11 3.95 -5.37 9.94
N HIS A 12 2.98 -4.78 9.20
CA HIS A 12 3.05 -3.39 8.78
C HIS A 12 1.73 -2.65 8.87
N ARG A 13 1.83 -1.33 9.05
CA ARG A 13 0.78 -0.38 8.76
C ARG A 13 1.09 0.27 7.43
N ILE A 14 0.17 0.19 6.48
CA ILE A 14 0.37 0.79 5.15
C ILE A 14 -0.84 1.60 4.69
N ARG A 15 -0.57 2.61 3.88
CA ARG A 15 -1.59 3.38 3.17
C ARG A 15 -2.20 2.53 2.07
N PRO A 16 -3.53 2.62 1.83
CA PRO A 16 -4.19 1.89 0.75
C PRO A 16 -3.51 2.06 -0.61
N HIS A 17 -3.11 3.28 -0.98
CA HIS A 17 -2.41 3.50 -2.24
C HIS A 17 -1.02 2.85 -2.26
N HIS A 18 -0.32 2.78 -1.13
CA HIS A 18 0.96 2.06 -1.08
C HIS A 18 0.79 0.56 -1.29
N GLY A 19 -0.29 -0.05 -0.78
CA GLY A 19 -0.64 -1.43 -1.10
C GLY A 19 -0.77 -1.66 -2.61
N MET A 20 -1.46 -0.75 -3.30
CA MET A 20 -1.53 -0.75 -4.76
C MET A 20 -0.18 -0.44 -5.44
N CYS A 21 0.65 0.46 -4.90
CA CYS A 21 1.98 0.75 -5.44
C CYS A 21 2.92 -0.47 -5.33
N LEU A 22 2.84 -1.24 -4.24
CA LEU A 22 3.65 -2.45 -4.05
C LEU A 22 3.37 -3.52 -5.10
N TYR A 23 2.13 -3.64 -5.59
CA TYR A 23 1.77 -4.53 -6.70
C TYR A 23 2.63 -4.25 -7.95
N PHE A 24 2.81 -2.97 -8.30
CA PHE A 24 3.59 -2.55 -9.47
C PHE A 24 5.08 -2.30 -9.22
N PHE A 25 5.55 -2.46 -7.98
CA PHE A 25 6.89 -2.06 -7.60
C PHE A 25 7.97 -2.85 -8.37
N GLU A 26 8.69 -2.14 -9.24
CA GLU A 26 9.79 -2.65 -10.08
C GLU A 26 11.18 -2.12 -9.65
N GLY A 27 11.33 -1.73 -8.36
CA GLY A 27 12.59 -1.21 -7.82
C GLY A 27 12.84 0.29 -8.04
N LYS A 28 11.80 1.06 -8.33
CA LYS A 28 11.87 2.51 -8.58
C LYS A 28 11.15 3.30 -7.50
N GLY A 29 11.71 4.46 -7.13
CA GLY A 29 11.18 5.34 -6.09
C GLY A 29 11.95 6.67 -6.06
N TYR A 30 11.59 7.55 -5.12
CA TYR A 30 12.13 8.92 -5.02
C TYR A 30 13.64 8.99 -4.74
N SER A 31 14.21 7.95 -4.12
CA SER A 31 15.62 7.81 -3.81
C SER A 31 15.99 6.33 -3.72
N SER A 32 17.30 6.02 -3.65
CA SER A 32 17.77 4.64 -3.41
C SER A 32 17.27 4.13 -2.07
N THR A 33 17.40 4.92 -1.00
CA THR A 33 16.93 4.58 0.35
C THR A 33 15.42 4.30 0.38
N PHE A 34 14.61 5.10 -0.32
CA PHE A 34 13.17 4.86 -0.39
C PHE A 34 12.86 3.57 -1.16
N SER A 35 13.54 3.34 -2.29
CA SER A 35 13.35 2.13 -3.09
C SER A 35 13.76 0.87 -2.33
N GLU A 36 14.89 0.88 -1.63
CA GLU A 36 15.36 -0.22 -0.79
C GLU A 36 14.36 -0.51 0.34
N HIS A 37 13.84 0.53 0.98
CA HIS A 37 12.83 0.39 2.04
C HIS A 37 11.50 -0.18 1.51
N MET A 38 11.03 0.26 0.34
CA MET A 38 9.85 -0.34 -0.30
C MET A 38 10.08 -1.82 -0.65
N ALA A 39 11.28 -2.18 -1.11
CA ALA A 39 11.63 -3.56 -1.41
C ALA A 39 11.59 -4.43 -0.14
N GLN A 40 12.15 -3.93 0.96
CA GLN A 40 12.11 -4.61 2.26
C GLN A 40 10.67 -4.82 2.75
N VAL A 41 9.85 -3.76 2.76
CA VAL A 41 8.43 -3.88 3.17
C VAL A 41 7.68 -4.87 2.27
N LYS A 42 7.93 -4.86 0.96
CA LYS A 42 7.32 -5.83 0.03
C LYS A 42 7.73 -7.26 0.37
N GLU A 43 9.02 -7.48 0.63
CA GLU A 43 9.55 -8.80 1.01
C GLU A 43 8.92 -9.32 2.31
N GLU A 44 8.81 -8.45 3.33
CA GLU A 44 8.18 -8.77 4.62
C GLU A 44 6.69 -9.12 4.46
N LEU A 45 5.97 -8.37 3.61
CA LEU A 45 4.56 -8.65 3.32
C LEU A 45 4.34 -9.92 2.48
N LEU A 46 5.29 -10.30 1.62
CA LEU A 46 5.24 -11.51 0.81
C LEU A 46 5.60 -12.79 1.59
N GLN A 47 6.10 -12.65 2.82
CA GLN A 47 6.34 -13.81 3.69
C GLN A 47 5.08 -14.66 3.85
N ASN A 48 5.27 -15.97 4.04
CA ASN A 48 4.17 -16.94 4.14
C ASN A 48 3.20 -16.85 2.95
N ASN A 49 3.72 -16.61 1.74
CA ASN A 49 2.93 -16.52 0.52
C ASN A 49 1.91 -15.36 0.53
N GLY A 50 2.29 -14.21 1.12
CA GLY A 50 1.44 -13.02 1.21
C GLY A 50 0.45 -13.03 2.38
N GLU A 51 0.51 -14.04 3.25
CA GLU A 51 -0.40 -14.18 4.41
C GLU A 51 0.00 -13.31 5.62
N ALA A 52 1.08 -12.53 5.51
CA ALA A 52 1.43 -11.53 6.52
C ALA A 52 0.29 -10.52 6.68
N LEU A 53 -0.15 -10.29 7.92
CA LEU A 53 -1.20 -9.32 8.20
C LEU A 53 -0.65 -7.90 8.20
N LEU A 54 -1.40 -7.01 7.56
CA LEU A 54 -1.20 -5.58 7.59
C LEU A 54 -2.44 -4.87 8.13
N GLU A 55 -2.27 -3.61 8.53
CA GLU A 55 -3.37 -2.70 8.88
C GLU A 55 -3.38 -1.51 7.93
N LEU A 56 -4.53 -1.21 7.34
CA LEU A 56 -4.69 -0.05 6.46
C LEU A 56 -4.78 1.24 7.28
N VAL A 57 -3.99 2.25 6.94
CA VAL A 57 -3.99 3.56 7.62
C VAL A 57 -4.03 4.71 6.61
N THR A 58 -4.70 5.82 6.93
CA THR A 58 -4.81 7.01 6.06
C THR A 58 -3.92 8.17 6.52
N ARG A 59 -2.84 7.83 7.22
CA ARG A 59 -1.79 8.74 7.69
C ARG A 59 -0.42 8.25 7.20
N THR A 60 0.66 8.99 7.46
CA THR A 60 2.00 8.47 7.16
C THR A 60 2.21 7.12 7.82
N ASP A 61 2.76 6.18 7.07
CA ASP A 61 2.82 4.76 7.39
C ASP A 61 4.27 4.26 7.43
N ASP A 62 4.44 2.95 7.46
CA ASP A 62 5.76 2.35 7.59
C ASP A 62 6.64 2.61 6.35
N ILE A 63 6.04 2.69 5.15
CA ILE A 63 6.74 3.05 3.90
C ILE A 63 7.15 4.53 3.90
N CYS A 64 6.31 5.42 4.44
CA CYS A 64 6.63 6.85 4.56
C CYS A 64 7.88 7.14 5.40
N SER A 65 8.34 6.21 6.25
CA SER A 65 9.49 6.45 7.14
C SER A 65 10.80 6.74 6.40
N ALA A 66 10.95 6.26 5.16
CA ALA A 66 12.09 6.53 4.28
C ALA A 66 11.77 7.54 3.16
N CYS A 67 10.57 8.12 3.14
CA CYS A 67 10.12 9.01 2.07
C CYS A 67 10.73 10.41 2.23
N PRO A 68 11.41 10.98 1.22
CA PRO A 68 11.99 12.32 1.31
C PRO A 68 10.94 13.43 1.43
N HIS A 69 9.70 13.16 1.00
CA HIS A 69 8.56 14.09 1.10
C HIS A 69 7.80 13.98 2.42
N ASN A 70 8.28 13.15 3.35
CA ASN A 70 7.72 13.03 4.69
C ASN A 70 8.40 14.04 5.64
N LEU A 71 7.78 15.20 5.81
CA LEU A 71 8.23 16.27 6.70
C LEU A 71 7.76 16.00 8.14
N ASN A 72 8.49 15.15 8.85
CA ASN A 72 8.24 14.80 10.26
C ASN A 72 6.82 14.23 10.50
N GLY A 73 6.39 13.28 9.68
CA GLY A 73 5.05 12.67 9.73
C GLY A 73 3.99 13.41 8.92
N ASN A 74 4.37 14.47 8.19
CA ASN A 74 3.47 15.21 7.31
C ASN A 74 3.96 15.12 5.86
N CYS A 75 3.15 14.50 5.00
CA CYS A 75 3.44 14.42 3.58
C CYS A 75 3.23 15.78 2.91
N GLU A 76 4.19 16.24 2.09
CA GLU A 76 4.06 17.51 1.33
C GLU A 76 2.85 17.51 0.39
N THR A 77 2.48 16.35 -0.15
CA THR A 77 1.37 16.16 -1.10
C THR A 77 0.15 15.50 -0.44
N TYR A 78 -0.03 15.69 0.88
CA TYR A 78 -1.03 14.98 1.70
C TYR A 78 -2.44 14.93 1.08
N GLY A 79 -2.94 16.04 0.53
CA GLY A 79 -4.26 16.08 -0.10
C GLY A 79 -4.39 15.16 -1.31
N LYS A 80 -3.35 15.06 -2.13
CA LYS A 80 -3.31 14.20 -3.33
C LYS A 80 -3.29 12.72 -2.93
N VAL A 81 -2.38 12.34 -2.03
CA VAL A 81 -2.27 10.94 -1.59
C VAL A 81 -3.48 10.47 -0.76
N ASN A 82 -4.16 11.38 -0.07
CA ASN A 82 -5.44 11.06 0.59
C ASN A 82 -6.55 10.74 -0.42
N ALA A 83 -6.61 11.44 -1.55
CA ALA A 83 -7.56 11.14 -2.61
C ALA A 83 -7.29 9.75 -3.21
N TYR A 84 -6.01 9.39 -3.37
CA TYR A 84 -5.61 8.06 -3.84
C TYR A 84 -6.04 6.97 -2.86
N ASP A 85 -5.80 7.17 -1.57
CA ASP A 85 -6.25 6.24 -0.54
C ASP A 85 -7.77 6.06 -0.55
N ALA A 86 -8.51 7.16 -0.63
CA ALA A 86 -9.97 7.13 -0.68
C ALA A 86 -10.46 6.35 -1.92
N GLY A 87 -9.81 6.52 -3.07
CA GLY A 87 -10.12 5.76 -4.28
C GLY A 87 -9.91 4.27 -4.11
N VAL A 88 -8.75 3.84 -3.57
CA VAL A 88 -8.47 2.42 -3.35
C VAL A 88 -9.46 1.82 -2.35
N LEU A 89 -9.71 2.50 -1.23
CA LEU A 89 -10.69 2.04 -0.23
C LEU A 89 -12.09 1.89 -0.83
N ALA A 90 -12.56 2.90 -1.57
CA ALA A 90 -13.89 2.90 -2.16
C ALA A 90 -14.08 1.78 -3.19
N TYR A 91 -13.13 1.62 -4.13
CA TYR A 91 -13.23 0.59 -5.17
C TYR A 91 -13.09 -0.83 -4.62
N CYS A 92 -12.26 -1.04 -3.60
CA CYS A 92 -12.09 -2.34 -2.99
C CYS A 92 -13.12 -2.68 -1.90
N GLY A 93 -13.94 -1.71 -1.47
CA GLY A 93 -14.88 -1.89 -0.36
C GLY A 93 -14.17 -2.10 0.98
N LEU A 94 -13.07 -1.38 1.20
CA LEU A 94 -12.21 -1.46 2.38
C LEU A 94 -12.35 -0.21 3.25
N GLU A 95 -11.93 -0.32 4.52
CA GLU A 95 -11.93 0.80 5.47
C GLU A 95 -10.56 1.03 6.12
N SER A 96 -10.29 2.26 6.55
CA SER A 96 -9.11 2.55 7.38
C SER A 96 -9.24 1.82 8.73
N GLY A 97 -8.14 1.22 9.21
CA GLY A 97 -8.10 0.37 10.40
C GLY A 97 -8.43 -1.09 10.12
N GLN A 98 -8.85 -1.43 8.89
CA GLN A 98 -9.08 -2.80 8.49
C GLN A 98 -7.75 -3.57 8.46
N LYS A 99 -7.80 -4.81 8.98
CA LYS A 99 -6.69 -5.76 8.98
C LYS A 99 -7.00 -6.86 7.97
N LEU A 100 -6.03 -7.17 7.13
CA LEU A 100 -6.12 -8.17 6.07
C LEU A 100 -4.71 -8.63 5.71
N SER A 101 -4.60 -9.73 4.98
CA SER A 101 -3.30 -10.15 4.44
C SER A 101 -2.91 -9.31 3.22
N PHE A 102 -1.61 -9.30 2.89
CA PHE A 102 -1.17 -8.65 1.66
C PHE A 102 -1.75 -9.34 0.42
N HIS A 103 -1.86 -10.67 0.44
CA HIS A 103 -2.50 -11.44 -0.63
C HIS A 103 -3.96 -11.01 -0.86
N GLU A 104 -4.75 -10.84 0.21
CA GLU A 104 -6.13 -10.35 0.12
C GLU A 104 -6.20 -8.94 -0.47
N LEU A 105 -5.30 -8.05 -0.06
CA LEU A 105 -5.23 -6.69 -0.60
C LEU A 105 -4.89 -6.68 -2.09
N GLU A 106 -3.87 -7.45 -2.52
CA GLU A 106 -3.48 -7.56 -3.91
C GLU A 106 -4.62 -8.10 -4.78
N ALA A 107 -5.30 -9.15 -4.34
CA ALA A 107 -6.42 -9.73 -5.06
C ALA A 107 -7.58 -8.74 -5.24
N LEU A 108 -7.87 -7.93 -4.21
CA LEU A 108 -8.89 -6.87 -4.30
C LEU A 108 -8.47 -5.76 -5.26
N VAL A 109 -7.23 -5.27 -5.16
CA VAL A 109 -6.71 -4.24 -6.07
C VAL A 109 -6.75 -4.73 -7.51
N GLU A 110 -6.25 -5.94 -7.77
CA GLU A 110 -6.22 -6.55 -9.10
C GLU A 110 -7.63 -6.67 -9.68
N THR A 111 -8.58 -7.25 -8.93
CA THR A 111 -9.92 -7.53 -9.45
C THR A 111 -10.82 -6.30 -9.52
N ARG A 112 -10.77 -5.41 -8.51
CA ARG A 112 -11.71 -4.29 -8.36
C ARG A 112 -11.22 -2.99 -8.99
N ILE A 113 -9.91 -2.83 -9.17
CA ILE A 113 -9.34 -1.60 -9.71
C ILE A 113 -8.68 -1.86 -11.06
N LEU A 114 -7.75 -2.81 -11.12
CA LEU A 114 -6.92 -3.00 -12.30
C LEU A 114 -7.69 -3.63 -13.46
N HIS A 115 -8.26 -4.81 -13.25
CA HIS A 115 -9.07 -5.50 -14.26
C HIS A 115 -10.35 -4.74 -14.62
N ALA A 116 -10.89 -3.96 -13.68
CA ALA A 116 -12.05 -3.11 -13.91
C ALA A 116 -11.71 -1.79 -14.65
N GLY A 117 -10.42 -1.45 -14.81
CA GLY A 117 -9.98 -0.28 -15.56
C GLY A 117 -9.99 1.05 -14.79
N HIS A 118 -10.16 1.02 -13.47
CA HIS A 118 -10.29 2.23 -12.64
C HIS A 118 -8.95 2.82 -12.17
N GLY A 119 -7.82 2.16 -12.45
CA GLY A 119 -6.51 2.61 -11.97
C GLY A 119 -6.18 4.08 -12.32
N ARG A 120 -6.46 4.51 -13.55
CA ARG A 120 -6.21 5.89 -14.00
C ARG A 120 -7.12 6.91 -13.32
N GLU A 121 -8.31 6.51 -12.88
CA GLU A 121 -9.23 7.39 -12.14
C GLU A 121 -8.71 7.68 -10.72
N ILE A 122 -8.00 6.72 -10.12
CA ILE A 122 -7.45 6.83 -8.77
C ILE A 122 -6.16 7.64 -8.79
N CYS A 123 -5.18 7.24 -9.62
CA CYS A 123 -3.82 7.80 -9.56
C CYS A 123 -3.20 8.04 -10.95
N GLY A 124 -4.03 8.35 -11.95
CA GLY A 124 -3.57 8.61 -13.33
C GLY A 124 -2.64 9.82 -13.46
N ASP A 125 -2.65 10.75 -12.52
CA ASP A 125 -1.75 11.91 -12.44
C ASP A 125 -0.51 11.64 -11.55
N CYS A 126 -0.27 10.38 -11.16
CA CYS A 126 0.93 9.97 -10.45
C CYS A 126 2.17 10.01 -11.37
N GLU A 127 3.33 10.38 -10.84
CA GLU A 127 4.59 10.40 -11.59
C GLU A 127 4.98 9.00 -12.11
N TRP A 128 4.56 7.95 -11.40
CA TRP A 128 4.80 6.55 -11.75
C TRP A 128 3.68 5.94 -12.61
N SER A 129 2.72 6.74 -13.09
CA SER A 129 1.63 6.28 -13.96
C SER A 129 2.11 5.52 -15.21
N SER A 130 3.29 5.87 -15.73
CA SER A 130 3.95 5.17 -16.85
C SER A 130 4.40 3.75 -16.52
N ILE A 131 4.52 3.39 -15.24
CA ILE A 131 4.79 2.03 -14.77
C ILE A 131 3.48 1.27 -14.57
N CYS A 132 2.52 1.88 -13.86
CA CYS A 132 1.31 1.22 -13.40
C CYS A 132 0.21 1.09 -14.47
N HIS A 133 0.25 1.93 -15.51
CA HIS A 133 -0.77 1.96 -16.55
C HIS A 133 -0.18 1.72 -17.94
N LYS A 134 0.83 0.83 -18.02
CA LYS A 134 1.36 0.31 -19.29
C LYS A 134 0.24 -0.46 -20.00
N GLY A 135 -0.40 0.20 -20.96
CA GLY A 135 -1.50 -0.28 -21.77
C GLY A 135 -1.68 0.64 -22.96
#